data_AF-A0A5C6F160-F1
#
_entry.id   AF-A0A5C6F160-F1
#
_cell.length_a   1.000
_cell.length_b   1.000
_cell.length_c   1.000
_cell.angle_alpha   90.00
_cell.angle_beta   90.00
_cell.angle_gamma   90.00
#
_symmetry.space_group_name_H-M   'P 1'
#
loop_
_entity.id
_entity.type
_entity.pdbx_description
1 polymer ?
#
loop_
_entity_poly.entity_id
_entity_poly.type
_entity_poly.pdbx_seq_one_letter_code
_entity_poly.pdbx_strand_id
1 'polypeptide(L)'
;MGHQKRNVFLLLLLCGIFLVNVWTASFRNTSGVSRPRYDPTESIPLLLMGGFRGIAVDFLWARAIARHEEKKYYELLTVNNLIAKLQPNFPAVWVFQAWNMAYNIASEWDAPQSKWKWIYLGLNFAKKGAVKNPDNGDLFFELGYMYFHLFDQRFFKYAPYYREQLKKEAGEDNYEEALYWLRQSLLHTQKLRNVLAVERTICHVLWHAALCAEREGNLDMALQYCESAMQEWKKYHTNHPEDASTNVPELIRMIEKKKDFLQSVSKKDTW
;
A
#
# COMPACT_ATOMS: atom_id res chain seq x y z
N MET A 1 -5.55 40.91 41.32
CA MET A 1 -6.22 39.72 41.90
C MET A 1 -6.98 38.86 40.86
N GLY A 2 -7.58 39.43 39.79
CA GLY A 2 -8.31 38.66 38.77
C GLY A 2 -7.45 37.80 37.83
N HIS A 3 -6.22 38.26 37.52
CA HIS A 3 -5.32 37.56 36.60
C HIS A 3 -4.79 36.22 37.15
N GLN A 4 -4.47 36.18 38.44
CA GLN A 4 -3.99 34.96 39.12
C GLN A 4 -5.11 33.91 39.25
N LYS A 5 -6.34 34.33 39.58
CA LYS A 5 -7.49 33.43 39.61
C LYS A 5 -7.81 32.86 38.23
N ARG A 6 -7.69 33.66 37.17
CA ARG A 6 -7.85 33.20 35.77
C ARG A 6 -6.77 32.18 35.39
N ASN A 7 -5.52 32.42 35.75
CA ASN A 7 -4.43 31.49 35.44
C ASN A 7 -4.55 30.16 36.21
N VAL A 8 -4.95 30.21 37.48
CA VAL A 8 -5.24 29.02 38.29
C VAL A 8 -6.42 28.23 37.72
N PHE A 9 -7.49 28.91 37.30
CA PHE A 9 -8.63 28.28 36.64
C PHE A 9 -8.24 27.59 35.33
N LEU A 10 -7.44 28.26 34.49
CA LEU A 10 -6.92 27.67 33.24
C LEU A 10 -6.03 26.45 33.50
N LEU A 11 -5.17 26.51 34.52
CA LEU A 11 -4.34 25.37 34.93
C LEU A 11 -5.18 24.17 35.39
N LEU A 12 -6.21 24.42 36.21
CA LEU A 12 -7.13 23.37 36.66
C LEU A 12 -7.92 22.76 35.50
N LEU A 13 -8.32 23.58 34.52
CA LEU A 13 -9.03 23.13 33.32
C LEU A 13 -8.12 22.28 32.43
N LEU A 14 -6.85 22.67 32.24
CA LEU A 14 -5.85 21.87 31.53
C LEU A 14 -5.55 20.54 32.24
N CYS A 15 -5.40 20.56 33.57
CA CYS A 15 -5.25 19.35 34.37
C CYS A 15 -6.49 18.43 34.27
N GLY A 16 -7.70 19.00 34.25
CA GLY A 16 -8.94 18.25 34.05
C GLY A 16 -8.99 17.56 32.68
N ILE A 17 -8.67 18.29 31.61
CA ILE A 17 -8.58 17.71 30.25
C ILE A 17 -7.51 16.62 30.19
N PHE A 18 -6.34 16.83 30.81
CA PHE A 18 -5.28 15.82 30.89
C PHE A 18 -5.75 14.55 31.60
N LEU A 19 -6.41 14.67 32.75
CA LEU A 19 -6.92 13.52 33.51
C LEU A 19 -8.03 12.78 32.74
N VAL A 20 -8.93 13.50 32.06
CA VAL A 20 -9.95 12.89 31.19
C VAL A 20 -9.30 12.15 30.00
N ASN A 21 -8.24 12.71 29.39
CA ASN A 21 -7.49 12.03 28.33
C ASN A 21 -6.78 10.76 28.85
N VAL A 22 -6.16 10.81 30.02
CA VAL A 22 -5.55 9.63 30.66
C VAL A 22 -6.61 8.57 30.98
N TRP A 23 -7.76 8.99 31.50
CA TRP A 23 -8.86 8.10 31.83
C TRP A 23 -9.49 7.45 30.59
N THR A 24 -9.77 8.22 29.54
CA THR A 24 -10.26 7.68 28.26
C THR A 24 -9.24 6.77 27.56
N ALA A 25 -7.94 7.07 27.67
CA ALA A 25 -6.88 6.15 27.23
C ALA A 25 -6.89 4.85 28.03
N SER A 26 -7.13 4.91 29.34
CA SER A 26 -7.28 3.72 30.19
C SER A 26 -8.51 2.89 29.83
N PHE A 27 -9.64 3.52 29.45
CA PHE A 27 -10.83 2.81 28.98
C PHE A 27 -10.65 2.18 27.59
N ARG A 28 -9.86 2.79 26.71
CA ARG A 28 -9.42 2.15 25.46
C ARG A 28 -8.51 0.94 25.69
N ASN A 29 -7.82 0.87 26.83
CA ASN A 29 -6.93 -0.24 27.17
C ASN A 29 -7.66 -1.48 27.71
N THR A 30 -8.95 -1.42 28.03
CA THR A 30 -9.75 -2.56 28.54
C THR A 30 -10.51 -3.30 27.45
N SER A 31 -10.55 -2.78 26.22
CA SER A 31 -11.11 -3.48 25.06
C SER A 31 -10.09 -4.51 24.58
N GLY A 32 -10.42 -5.80 24.57
CA GLY A 32 -9.53 -6.92 24.21
C GLY A 32 -9.05 -6.98 22.75
N VAL A 33 -8.88 -5.83 22.09
CA VAL A 33 -8.37 -5.68 20.73
C VAL A 33 -6.84 -5.64 20.77
N SER A 34 -6.19 -6.38 19.86
CA SER A 34 -4.74 -6.36 19.64
C SER A 34 -4.20 -4.93 19.65
N ARG A 35 -3.30 -4.62 20.59
CA ARG A 35 -2.78 -3.25 20.78
C ARG A 35 -1.94 -2.81 19.56
N PRO A 36 -2.26 -1.67 18.93
CA PRO A 36 -1.32 -1.03 18.02
C PRO A 36 -0.04 -0.67 18.79
N ARG A 37 1.12 -1.16 18.35
CA ARG A 37 2.40 -0.83 18.98
C ARG A 37 2.81 0.59 18.57
N TYR A 38 2.65 1.54 19.49
CA TYR A 38 3.15 2.90 19.31
C TYR A 38 4.59 3.02 19.80
N ASP A 39 5.41 3.78 19.09
CA ASP A 39 6.71 4.20 19.61
C ASP A 39 6.57 5.40 20.58
N PRO A 40 7.62 5.76 21.33
CA PRO A 40 7.57 6.94 22.22
C PRO A 40 7.25 8.25 21.48
N THR A 41 7.67 8.38 20.22
CA THR A 41 7.43 9.58 19.41
C THR A 41 6.00 9.70 18.89
N GLU A 42 5.25 8.60 18.86
CA GLU A 42 3.83 8.54 18.55
C GLU A 42 2.97 8.67 19.81
N SER A 43 3.36 7.99 20.89
CA SER A 43 2.58 7.92 22.13
C SER A 43 2.58 9.24 22.93
N ILE A 44 3.69 9.99 22.94
CA ILE A 44 3.78 11.28 23.65
C ILE A 44 2.82 12.32 23.04
N PRO A 45 2.83 12.60 21.72
CA PRO A 45 1.85 13.50 21.13
C PRO A 45 0.42 13.01 21.26
N LEU A 46 0.20 11.69 21.15
CA LEU A 46 -1.13 11.08 21.31
C LEU A 46 -1.71 11.37 22.70
N LEU A 47 -0.88 11.24 23.74
CA LEU A 47 -1.26 11.45 25.14
C LEU A 47 -1.40 12.95 25.49
N LEU A 48 -0.45 13.77 25.04
CA LEU A 48 -0.39 15.19 25.38
C LEU A 48 -1.42 16.04 24.63
N MET A 49 -1.71 15.72 23.37
CA MET A 49 -2.55 16.57 22.53
C MET A 49 -4.04 16.23 22.61
N GLY A 50 -4.42 15.02 23.04
CA GLY A 50 -5.83 14.61 23.15
C GLY A 50 -6.66 15.01 21.92
N GLY A 51 -7.72 15.79 22.13
CA GLY A 51 -8.57 16.33 21.05
C GLY A 51 -7.93 17.41 20.16
N PHE A 52 -6.88 18.12 20.61
CA PHE A 52 -6.17 19.11 19.80
C PHE A 52 -5.33 18.48 18.68
N ARG A 53 -5.13 17.16 18.74
CA ARG A 53 -4.45 16.39 17.70
C ARG A 53 -5.08 16.58 16.32
N GLY A 54 -6.42 16.63 16.22
CA GLY A 54 -7.11 16.85 14.96
C GLY A 54 -6.70 18.17 14.31
N ILE A 55 -6.79 19.26 15.09
CA ILE A 55 -6.40 20.61 14.64
C ILE A 55 -4.92 20.66 14.23
N ALA A 56 -4.03 20.07 15.03
CA ALA A 56 -2.60 20.02 14.70
C ALA A 56 -2.34 19.28 13.38
N VAL A 57 -3.06 18.18 13.15
CA VAL A 57 -2.99 17.43 11.91
C VAL A 57 -3.54 18.23 10.72
N ASP A 58 -4.64 18.97 10.89
CA ASP A 58 -5.19 19.83 9.84
C ASP A 58 -4.19 20.92 9.40
N PHE A 59 -3.49 21.54 10.37
CA PHE A 59 -2.39 22.47 10.06
C PHE A 59 -1.24 21.79 9.31
N LEU A 60 -0.89 20.56 9.68
CA LEU A 60 0.13 19.81 8.97
C LEU A 60 -0.31 19.44 7.55
N TRP A 61 -1.57 19.12 7.33
CA TRP A 61 -2.11 18.90 5.99
C TRP A 61 -2.08 20.16 5.14
N ALA A 62 -2.50 21.31 5.68
CA ALA A 62 -2.37 22.59 4.98
C ALA A 62 -0.91 22.89 4.60
N ARG A 63 0.03 22.60 5.51
CA ARG A 63 1.46 22.71 5.23
C ARG A 63 1.92 21.71 4.17
N ALA A 64 1.44 20.47 4.21
CA ALA A 64 1.79 19.45 3.22
C ALA A 64 1.34 19.87 1.82
N ILE A 65 0.11 20.40 1.68
CA ILE A 65 -0.40 20.94 0.41
C ILE A 65 0.52 22.06 -0.11
N ALA A 66 0.86 23.03 0.74
CA ALA A 66 1.76 24.11 0.34
C ALA A 66 3.15 23.59 -0.09
N ARG A 67 3.74 22.64 0.65
CA ARG A 67 5.04 22.03 0.26
C ARG A 67 4.96 21.25 -1.05
N HIS A 68 3.81 20.62 -1.34
CA HIS A 68 3.59 19.95 -2.62
C HIS A 68 3.56 20.96 -3.77
N GLU A 69 2.78 22.03 -3.64
CA GLU A 69 2.66 23.10 -4.64
C GLU A 69 4.01 23.81 -4.89
N GLU A 70 4.78 24.04 -3.82
CA GLU A 70 6.14 24.60 -3.90
C GLU A 70 7.18 23.62 -4.47
N LYS A 71 6.80 22.38 -4.81
CA LYS A 71 7.68 21.27 -5.23
C LYS A 71 8.79 20.94 -4.22
N LYS A 72 8.59 21.26 -2.94
CA LYS A 72 9.53 20.98 -1.85
C LYS A 72 9.30 19.57 -1.29
N TYR A 73 9.50 18.56 -2.14
CA TYR A 73 9.09 17.18 -1.85
C TYR A 73 9.80 16.56 -0.62
N TYR A 74 11.05 16.92 -0.34
CA TYR A 74 11.75 16.43 0.87
C TYR A 74 11.19 17.06 2.16
N GLU A 75 10.77 18.34 2.12
CA GLU A 75 10.06 18.95 3.24
C GLU A 75 8.67 18.33 3.40
N LEU A 76 7.96 18.09 2.28
CA LEU A 76 6.68 17.37 2.27
C LEU A 76 6.81 15.99 2.91
N LEU A 77 7.85 15.21 2.57
CA LEU A 77 8.10 13.91 3.19
C LEU A 77 8.24 14.02 4.72
N THR A 78 8.90 15.08 5.21
CA THR A 78 9.04 15.31 6.66
C THR A 78 7.68 15.58 7.31
N VAL A 79 6.86 16.43 6.68
CA VAL A 79 5.50 16.75 7.16
C VAL A 79 4.61 15.49 7.14
N ASN A 80 4.67 14.70 6.06
CA ASN A 80 3.90 13.46 5.92
C ASN A 80 4.24 12.42 6.98
N ASN A 81 5.53 12.26 7.31
CA ASN A 81 5.96 11.40 8.41
C ASN A 81 5.38 11.87 9.76
N LEU A 82 5.30 13.19 9.98
CA LEU A 82 4.70 13.73 11.20
C LEU A 82 3.18 13.49 11.24
N ILE A 83 2.48 13.66 10.12
CA ILE A 83 1.06 13.33 10.00
C ILE A 83 0.84 11.85 10.30
N ALA A 84 1.62 10.94 9.72
CA ALA A 84 1.49 9.50 9.97
C ALA A 84 1.78 9.11 11.42
N LYS A 85 2.78 9.72 12.08
CA LYS A 85 3.01 9.55 13.52
C LYS A 85 1.86 10.06 14.37
N LEU A 86 1.25 11.16 13.93
CA LEU A 86 0.05 11.71 14.55
C LEU A 86 -1.22 11.01 14.08
N GLN A 87 -1.23 10.06 13.15
CA GLN A 87 -2.42 9.33 12.70
C GLN A 87 -2.09 7.88 12.30
N PRO A 88 -1.41 7.10 13.18
CA PRO A 88 -0.86 5.79 12.79
C PRO A 88 -1.93 4.76 12.43
N ASN A 89 -3.10 4.84 13.06
CA ASN A 89 -4.22 3.91 12.81
C ASN A 89 -5.23 4.45 11.80
N PHE A 90 -4.84 5.43 10.99
CA PHE A 90 -5.71 5.94 9.92
C PHE A 90 -5.14 5.51 8.56
N PRO A 91 -5.60 4.38 7.99
CA PRO A 91 -5.06 3.80 6.77
C PRO A 91 -4.99 4.79 5.59
N ALA A 92 -5.96 5.70 5.49
CA ALA A 92 -6.02 6.69 4.43
C ALA A 92 -4.77 7.59 4.36
N VAL A 93 -4.15 7.93 5.50
CA VAL A 93 -2.88 8.68 5.53
C VAL A 93 -1.77 7.89 4.86
N TRP A 94 -1.68 6.60 5.16
CA TRP A 94 -0.65 5.72 4.61
C TRP A 94 -0.84 5.51 3.11
N VAL A 95 -2.07 5.20 2.68
CA VAL A 95 -2.41 5.02 1.26
C VAL A 95 -2.15 6.30 0.48
N PHE A 96 -2.77 7.42 0.89
CA PHE A 96 -2.69 8.67 0.14
C PHE A 96 -1.25 9.13 -0.06
N GLN A 97 -0.44 9.10 1.01
CA GLN A 97 0.93 9.59 0.94
C GLN A 97 1.84 8.63 0.16
N ALA A 98 1.63 7.31 0.28
CA ALA A 98 2.36 6.33 -0.52
C ALA A 98 2.08 6.51 -2.01
N TRP A 99 0.81 6.64 -2.39
CA TRP A 99 0.40 6.92 -3.77
C TRP A 99 0.95 8.24 -4.28
N ASN A 100 0.85 9.31 -3.49
CA ASN A 100 1.38 10.61 -3.87
C ASN A 100 2.89 10.57 -4.11
N MET A 101 3.66 9.84 -3.28
CA MET A 101 5.09 9.65 -3.51
C MET A 101 5.38 8.82 -4.77
N ALA A 102 4.77 7.65 -4.88
CA ALA A 102 5.11 6.67 -5.90
C ALA A 102 4.61 7.04 -7.31
N TYR A 103 3.55 7.85 -7.40
CA TYR A 103 2.96 8.28 -8.67
C TYR A 103 3.23 9.75 -8.96
N ASN A 104 2.68 10.67 -8.15
CA ASN A 104 2.67 12.10 -8.47
C ASN A 104 4.07 12.71 -8.33
N ILE A 105 4.74 12.50 -7.19
CA ILE A 105 6.08 13.04 -6.99
C ILE A 105 7.06 12.33 -7.94
N ALA A 106 6.97 11.00 -8.07
CA ALA A 106 7.82 10.27 -9.01
C ALA A 106 7.64 10.74 -10.47
N SER A 107 6.43 11.16 -10.89
CA SER A 107 6.24 11.67 -12.25
C SER A 107 7.00 12.96 -12.55
N GLU A 108 7.29 13.77 -11.54
CA GLU A 108 7.98 15.07 -11.67
C GLU A 108 9.49 14.96 -11.96
N TRP A 109 10.08 13.76 -11.85
CA TRP A 109 11.50 13.55 -12.09
C TRP A 109 11.73 12.89 -13.44
N ASP A 110 12.70 13.32 -14.24
CA ASP A 110 12.98 12.66 -15.53
C ASP A 110 13.81 11.38 -15.37
N ALA A 111 14.83 11.44 -14.50
CA ALA A 111 15.81 10.38 -14.33
C ALA A 111 15.21 9.16 -13.60
N PRO A 112 15.39 7.93 -14.13
CA PRO A 112 14.83 6.72 -13.53
C PRO A 112 15.30 6.48 -12.09
N GLN A 113 16.55 6.86 -11.77
CA GLN A 113 17.11 6.78 -10.42
C GLN A 113 16.33 7.65 -9.42
N SER A 114 15.96 8.87 -9.83
CA SER A 114 15.21 9.79 -8.99
C SER A 114 13.75 9.35 -8.84
N LYS A 115 13.13 8.84 -9.91
CA LYS A 115 11.79 8.24 -9.84
C LYS A 115 11.76 7.05 -8.87
N TRP A 116 12.74 6.16 -8.99
CA TRP A 116 12.86 4.97 -8.15
C TRP A 116 12.93 5.31 -6.66
N LYS A 117 13.71 6.33 -6.26
CA LYS A 117 13.77 6.77 -4.86
C LYS A 117 12.37 7.07 -4.29
N TRP A 118 11.52 7.76 -5.04
CA TRP A 118 10.16 8.10 -4.60
C TRP A 118 9.21 6.92 -4.64
N ILE A 119 9.31 6.05 -5.65
CA ILE A 119 8.58 4.77 -5.71
C ILE A 119 8.90 3.91 -4.48
N TYR A 120 10.19 3.70 -4.21
CA TYR A 120 10.66 2.90 -3.08
C TYR A 120 10.26 3.51 -1.73
N LEU A 121 10.33 4.84 -1.58
CA LEU A 121 9.82 5.52 -0.39
C LEU A 121 8.31 5.32 -0.21
N GLY A 122 7.52 5.40 -1.29
CA GLY A 122 6.09 5.18 -1.27
C GLY A 122 5.72 3.75 -0.84
N LEU A 123 6.35 2.74 -1.45
CA LEU A 123 6.15 1.32 -1.11
C LEU A 123 6.48 1.06 0.37
N ASN A 124 7.63 1.55 0.85
CA ASN A 124 8.02 1.41 2.25
C ASN A 124 7.09 2.14 3.22
N PHE A 125 6.55 3.29 2.81
CA PHE A 125 5.59 4.04 3.62
C PHE A 125 4.29 3.24 3.77
N ALA A 126 3.76 2.67 2.69
CA ALA A 126 2.60 1.80 2.74
C ALA A 126 2.86 0.51 3.53
N LYS A 127 4.05 -0.11 3.42
CA LYS A 127 4.46 -1.26 4.26
C LYS A 127 4.44 -0.93 5.75
N LYS A 128 4.95 0.24 6.15
CA LYS A 128 4.85 0.72 7.55
C LYS A 128 3.39 0.90 7.97
N GLY A 129 2.56 1.44 7.09
CA GLY A 129 1.12 1.56 7.31
C GLY A 129 0.45 0.21 7.52
N ALA A 130 0.82 -0.81 6.74
CA ALA A 130 0.29 -2.17 6.84
C ALA A 130 0.61 -2.79 8.21
N VAL A 131 1.83 -2.59 8.72
CA VAL A 131 2.22 -3.02 10.07
C VAL A 131 1.40 -2.31 11.15
N LYS A 132 1.09 -1.02 10.96
CA LYS A 132 0.28 -0.23 11.91
C LYS A 132 -1.22 -0.54 11.83
N ASN A 133 -1.70 -1.06 10.70
CA ASN A 133 -3.10 -1.33 10.41
C ASN A 133 -3.27 -2.79 9.93
N PRO A 134 -3.01 -3.79 10.80
CA PRO A 134 -2.90 -5.19 10.40
C PRO A 134 -4.20 -5.84 9.93
N ASP A 135 -5.36 -5.20 10.16
CA ASP A 135 -6.68 -5.70 9.71
C ASP A 135 -7.28 -4.84 8.58
N ASN A 136 -6.47 -4.01 7.92
CA ASN A 136 -6.98 -3.16 6.85
C ASN A 136 -6.74 -3.79 5.46
N GLY A 137 -7.72 -4.55 4.99
CA GLY A 137 -7.70 -5.18 3.68
C GLY A 137 -7.59 -4.19 2.52
N ASP A 138 -8.17 -2.98 2.64
CA ASP A 138 -8.06 -1.95 1.61
C ASP A 138 -6.60 -1.46 1.44
N LEU A 139 -5.88 -1.19 2.54
CA LEU A 139 -4.47 -0.80 2.49
C LEU A 139 -3.59 -1.91 1.91
N PHE A 140 -3.88 -3.18 2.22
CA PHE A 140 -3.18 -4.31 1.63
C PHE A 140 -3.44 -4.39 0.12
N PHE A 141 -4.68 -4.15 -0.32
CA PHE A 141 -5.00 -4.08 -1.75
C PHE A 141 -4.19 -2.98 -2.44
N GLU A 142 -4.18 -1.77 -1.87
CA GLU A 142 -3.48 -0.62 -2.46
C GLU A 142 -1.96 -0.88 -2.54
N LEU A 143 -1.38 -1.51 -1.53
CA LEU A 143 0.03 -1.91 -1.54
C LEU A 143 0.31 -2.97 -2.61
N GLY A 144 -0.50 -4.03 -2.68
CA GLY A 144 -0.35 -5.06 -3.71
C GLY A 144 -0.55 -4.52 -5.13
N TYR A 145 -1.50 -3.59 -5.30
CA TYR A 145 -1.72 -2.90 -6.56
C TYR A 145 -0.53 -2.02 -6.96
N MET A 146 0.10 -1.31 -6.04
CA MET A 146 1.34 -0.55 -6.31
C MET A 146 2.47 -1.47 -6.81
N TYR A 147 2.68 -2.61 -6.15
CA TYR A 147 3.66 -3.62 -6.57
C TYR A 147 3.36 -4.20 -7.96
N PHE A 148 2.09 -4.31 -8.33
CA PHE A 148 1.71 -4.74 -9.66
C PHE A 148 1.91 -3.63 -10.71
N HIS A 149 1.31 -2.47 -10.49
CA HIS A 149 1.11 -1.46 -11.52
C HIS A 149 2.38 -0.65 -11.81
N LEU A 150 3.13 -0.21 -10.78
CA LEU A 150 4.35 0.61 -10.95
C LEU A 150 5.47 -0.13 -11.71
N PHE A 151 5.41 -1.46 -11.73
CA PHE A 151 6.42 -2.35 -12.31
C PHE A 151 5.96 -2.94 -13.65
N ASP A 152 4.85 -2.45 -14.19
CA ASP A 152 4.34 -2.85 -15.49
C ASP A 152 4.85 -1.93 -16.59
N GLN A 153 5.66 -2.49 -17.48
CA GLN A 153 6.28 -1.79 -18.61
C GLN A 153 5.31 -1.26 -19.65
N ARG A 154 4.04 -1.71 -19.64
CA ARG A 154 3.00 -1.15 -20.50
C ARG A 154 2.60 0.26 -20.08
N PHE A 155 2.73 0.56 -18.79
CA PHE A 155 2.36 1.85 -18.21
C PHE A 155 3.60 2.68 -17.85
N PHE A 156 4.68 2.04 -17.41
CA PHE A 156 5.89 2.71 -16.94
C PHE A 156 7.10 2.34 -17.79
N LYS A 157 7.60 3.29 -18.58
CA LYS A 157 8.81 3.14 -19.43
C LYS A 157 10.00 2.52 -18.69
N TYR A 158 10.20 2.89 -17.43
CA TYR A 158 11.34 2.45 -16.61
C TYR A 158 11.01 1.27 -15.68
N ALA A 159 9.88 0.58 -15.88
CA ALA A 159 9.52 -0.59 -15.09
C ALA A 159 10.60 -1.68 -14.99
N PRO A 160 11.34 -2.05 -16.08
CA PRO A 160 12.44 -3.00 -15.96
C PRO A 160 13.54 -2.52 -15.00
N TYR A 161 13.87 -1.23 -15.04
CA TYR A 161 14.83 -0.63 -14.10
C TYR A 161 14.30 -0.69 -12.66
N TYR A 162 13.00 -0.43 -12.43
CA TYR A 162 12.41 -0.53 -11.09
C TYR A 162 12.45 -1.96 -10.54
N ARG A 163 12.15 -2.98 -11.38
CA ARG A 163 12.25 -4.39 -10.95
C ARG A 163 13.67 -4.76 -10.53
N GLU A 164 14.67 -4.33 -11.31
CA GLU A 164 16.08 -4.53 -10.98
C GLU A 164 16.46 -3.88 -9.64
N GLN A 165 16.06 -2.62 -9.42
CA GLN A 165 16.37 -1.93 -8.18
C GLN A 165 15.63 -2.53 -6.97
N LEU A 166 14.37 -2.95 -7.14
CA LEU A 166 13.61 -3.61 -6.08
C LEU A 166 14.32 -4.90 -5.62
N LYS A 167 14.73 -5.74 -6.58
CA LYS A 167 15.50 -6.95 -6.29
C LYS A 167 16.84 -6.65 -5.63
N LYS A 168 17.53 -5.60 -6.07
CA LYS A 168 18.84 -5.21 -5.53
C LYS A 168 18.76 -4.62 -4.11
N GLU A 169 17.81 -3.74 -3.85
CA GLU A 169 17.72 -2.99 -2.59
C GLU A 169 16.94 -3.73 -1.50
N ALA A 170 15.93 -4.51 -1.89
CA ALA A 170 15.05 -5.20 -0.95
C ALA A 170 15.09 -6.74 -1.07
N GLY A 171 15.66 -7.29 -2.14
CA GLY A 171 15.59 -8.74 -2.41
C GLY A 171 14.18 -9.21 -2.79
N GLU A 172 13.30 -8.29 -3.18
CA GLU A 172 11.87 -8.55 -3.44
C GLU A 172 11.60 -8.70 -4.94
N ASP A 173 10.64 -9.57 -5.28
CA ASP A 173 10.01 -9.63 -6.60
C ASP A 173 8.65 -8.91 -6.56
N ASN A 174 8.38 -8.07 -7.57
CA ASN A 174 7.18 -7.23 -7.56
C ASN A 174 5.88 -8.04 -7.73
N TYR A 175 5.90 -9.15 -8.47
CA TYR A 175 4.72 -9.99 -8.67
C TYR A 175 4.44 -10.84 -7.43
N GLU A 176 5.48 -11.36 -6.78
CA GLU A 176 5.35 -12.07 -5.50
C GLU A 176 4.80 -11.17 -4.40
N GLU A 177 5.35 -9.96 -4.24
CA GLU A 177 4.84 -8.97 -3.28
C GLU A 177 3.39 -8.57 -3.62
N ALA A 178 3.08 -8.32 -4.90
CA ALA A 178 1.71 -8.01 -5.32
C ALA A 178 0.73 -9.11 -4.91
N LEU A 179 1.04 -10.38 -5.22
CA LEU A 179 0.21 -11.52 -4.87
C LEU A 179 0.08 -11.70 -3.36
N TYR A 180 1.17 -11.52 -2.62
CA TYR A 180 1.15 -11.59 -1.16
C TYR A 180 0.16 -10.57 -0.58
N TRP A 181 0.32 -9.29 -0.91
CA TRP A 181 -0.52 -8.22 -0.34
C TRP A 181 -1.98 -8.29 -0.83
N LEU A 182 -2.23 -8.68 -2.08
CA LEU A 182 -3.60 -8.90 -2.56
C LEU A 182 -4.27 -10.09 -1.87
N ARG A 183 -3.55 -11.18 -1.60
CA ARG A 183 -4.09 -12.30 -0.81
C ARG A 183 -4.32 -11.90 0.64
N GLN A 184 -3.42 -11.12 1.24
CA GLN A 184 -3.67 -10.54 2.56
C GLN A 184 -4.93 -9.66 2.56
N SER A 185 -5.18 -8.89 1.50
CA SER A 185 -6.39 -8.09 1.37
C SER A 185 -7.66 -8.94 1.48
N LEU A 186 -7.71 -10.11 0.85
CA LEU A 186 -8.86 -11.03 0.89
C LEU A 186 -9.08 -11.66 2.27
N LEU A 187 -8.05 -11.73 3.12
CA LEU A 187 -8.12 -12.33 4.44
C LEU A 187 -8.55 -11.34 5.54
N HIS A 188 -8.64 -10.05 5.23
CA HIS A 188 -8.84 -8.98 6.21
C HIS A 188 -10.01 -8.08 5.83
N THR A 189 -10.41 -7.21 6.75
CA THR A 189 -11.58 -6.35 6.56
C THR A 189 -11.41 -5.40 5.36
N GLN A 190 -12.25 -5.57 4.34
CA GLN A 190 -12.38 -4.69 3.18
C GLN A 190 -13.60 -3.77 3.37
N LYS A 191 -13.41 -2.45 3.23
CA LYS A 191 -14.51 -1.47 3.30
C LYS A 191 -14.78 -0.80 1.96
N LEU A 192 -13.75 -0.64 1.13
CA LEU A 192 -13.81 0.12 -0.11
C LEU A 192 -13.81 -0.79 -1.34
N ARG A 193 -13.02 -1.87 -1.31
CA ARG A 193 -12.88 -2.78 -2.45
C ARG A 193 -13.84 -3.97 -2.35
N ASN A 194 -14.43 -4.35 -3.48
CA ASN A 194 -15.19 -5.59 -3.60
C ASN A 194 -14.21 -6.77 -3.77
N VAL A 195 -14.48 -7.88 -3.08
CA VAL A 195 -13.75 -9.17 -3.20
C VAL A 195 -13.50 -9.55 -4.65
N LEU A 196 -14.52 -9.42 -5.50
CA LEU A 196 -14.44 -9.69 -6.94
C LEU A 196 -13.31 -8.88 -7.60
N ALA A 197 -13.19 -7.59 -7.28
CA ALA A 197 -12.15 -6.75 -7.88
C ALA A 197 -10.74 -7.18 -7.45
N VAL A 198 -10.59 -7.67 -6.21
CA VAL A 198 -9.31 -8.17 -5.70
C VAL A 198 -8.94 -9.50 -6.35
N GLU A 199 -9.87 -10.45 -6.43
CA GLU A 199 -9.64 -11.74 -7.10
C GLU A 199 -9.32 -11.56 -8.59
N ARG A 200 -10.03 -10.66 -9.29
CA ARG A 200 -9.71 -10.32 -10.67
C ARG A 200 -8.31 -9.72 -10.81
N THR A 201 -7.91 -8.86 -9.87
CA THR A 201 -6.56 -8.27 -9.86
C THR A 201 -5.50 -9.35 -9.70
N ILE A 202 -5.69 -10.34 -8.81
CA ILE A 202 -4.78 -11.49 -8.65
C ILE A 202 -4.64 -12.26 -9.97
N CYS A 203 -5.74 -12.51 -10.67
CA CYS A 203 -5.72 -13.20 -11.96
C CYS A 203 -4.88 -12.44 -13.01
N HIS A 204 -5.02 -11.11 -13.06
CA HIS A 204 -4.21 -10.27 -13.93
C HIS A 204 -2.74 -10.26 -13.52
N VAL A 205 -2.43 -10.15 -12.22
CA VAL A 205 -1.04 -10.17 -11.72
C VAL A 205 -0.32 -11.43 -12.19
N LEU A 206 -0.92 -12.61 -12.05
CA LEU A 206 -0.34 -13.88 -12.51
C LEU A 206 -0.14 -13.91 -14.02
N TRP A 207 -1.13 -13.46 -14.80
CA TRP A 207 -1.00 -13.41 -16.25
C TRP A 207 0.16 -12.49 -16.69
N HIS A 208 0.29 -11.33 -16.04
CA HIS A 208 1.35 -10.39 -16.35
C HIS A 208 2.72 -10.87 -15.89
N ALA A 209 2.79 -11.58 -14.76
CA ALA A 209 4.01 -12.25 -14.31
C ALA A 209 4.49 -13.28 -15.35
N ALA A 210 3.56 -14.08 -15.91
CA ALA A 210 3.88 -15.05 -16.96
C ALA A 210 4.48 -14.38 -18.21
N LEU A 211 3.85 -13.31 -18.69
CA LEU A 211 4.33 -12.55 -19.85
C LEU A 211 5.68 -11.84 -19.59
N CYS A 212 5.91 -11.41 -18.35
CA CYS A 212 7.18 -10.79 -17.96
C CYS A 212 8.30 -11.83 -17.92
N ALA A 213 8.07 -12.98 -17.28
CA ALA A 213 9.02 -14.08 -17.19
C ALA A 213 9.40 -14.62 -18.58
N GLU A 214 8.43 -14.78 -19.49
CA GLU A 214 8.69 -15.18 -20.88
C GLU A 214 9.63 -14.20 -21.57
N ARG A 215 9.38 -12.89 -21.42
CA ARG A 215 10.19 -11.83 -22.03
C ARG A 215 11.61 -11.78 -21.47
N GLU A 216 11.77 -12.11 -20.19
CA GLU A 216 13.05 -12.18 -19.50
C GLU A 216 13.77 -13.53 -19.75
N GLY A 217 13.19 -14.42 -20.57
CA GLY A 217 13.77 -15.70 -20.97
C GLY A 217 13.62 -16.81 -19.94
N ASN A 218 12.88 -16.58 -18.85
CA ASN A 218 12.62 -17.59 -17.82
C ASN A 218 11.35 -18.38 -18.15
N LEU A 219 11.48 -19.32 -19.09
CA LEU A 219 10.36 -20.07 -19.65
C LEU A 219 9.65 -20.97 -18.62
N ASP A 220 10.41 -21.55 -17.68
CA ASP A 220 9.83 -22.40 -16.63
C ASP A 220 8.96 -21.59 -15.68
N MET A 221 9.43 -20.41 -15.24
CA MET A 221 8.65 -19.50 -14.43
C MET A 221 7.43 -18.96 -15.18
N ALA A 222 7.60 -18.65 -16.47
CA ALA A 222 6.49 -18.22 -17.33
C ALA A 222 5.40 -19.29 -17.39
N LEU A 223 5.79 -20.56 -17.54
CA LEU A 223 4.87 -21.70 -17.55
C LEU A 223 4.13 -21.84 -16.21
N GLN A 224 4.85 -21.77 -15.09
CA GLN A 224 4.26 -21.85 -13.74
C GLN A 224 3.22 -20.73 -13.50
N TYR A 225 3.53 -19.50 -13.90
CA TYR A 225 2.59 -18.39 -13.80
C TYR A 225 1.40 -18.55 -14.76
N CYS A 226 1.59 -19.08 -15.98
CA CYS A 226 0.46 -19.40 -16.87
C CYS A 226 -0.49 -20.42 -16.26
N GLU A 227 0.04 -21.48 -15.65
CA GLU A 227 -0.77 -22.50 -14.97
C GLU A 227 -1.55 -21.91 -13.80
N SER A 228 -0.88 -21.11 -12.96
CA SER A 228 -1.49 -20.41 -11.83
C SER A 228 -2.57 -19.42 -12.28
N ALA A 229 -2.28 -18.61 -13.32
CA ALA A 229 -3.23 -17.66 -13.88
C ALA A 229 -4.49 -18.37 -14.39
N MET A 230 -4.32 -19.49 -15.10
CA MET A 230 -5.44 -20.27 -15.62
C MET A 230 -6.30 -20.85 -14.49
N GLN A 231 -5.69 -21.35 -13.41
CA GLN A 231 -6.41 -21.86 -12.25
C GLN A 231 -7.22 -20.76 -11.56
N GLU A 232 -6.62 -19.61 -11.30
CA GLU A 232 -7.31 -18.48 -10.66
C GLU A 232 -8.41 -17.90 -11.55
N TRP A 233 -8.21 -17.80 -12.87
CA TRP A 233 -9.28 -17.37 -13.79
C TRP A 233 -10.48 -18.34 -13.81
N LYS A 234 -10.23 -19.66 -13.76
CA LYS A 234 -11.30 -20.66 -13.68
C LYS A 234 -12.07 -20.54 -12.36
N LYS A 235 -11.36 -20.38 -11.25
CA LYS A 235 -11.96 -20.15 -9.93
C LYS A 235 -12.78 -18.85 -9.92
N TYR A 236 -12.21 -17.77 -10.44
CA TYR A 236 -12.88 -16.48 -10.56
C TYR A 236 -14.18 -16.58 -11.36
N HIS A 237 -14.14 -17.23 -12.53
CA HIS A 237 -15.33 -17.41 -13.37
C HIS A 237 -16.43 -18.21 -12.67
N THR A 238 -16.03 -19.20 -11.86
CA THR A 238 -16.96 -20.02 -11.07
C THR A 238 -17.58 -19.21 -9.93
N ASN A 239 -16.79 -18.36 -9.28
CA ASN A 239 -17.23 -17.54 -8.14
C ASN A 239 -18.11 -16.35 -8.56
N HIS A 240 -17.82 -15.75 -9.73
CA HIS A 240 -18.46 -14.52 -10.22
C HIS A 240 -19.00 -14.69 -11.65
N PRO A 241 -19.93 -15.63 -11.90
CA PRO A 241 -20.50 -15.83 -13.23
C PRO A 241 -21.28 -14.61 -13.75
N GLU A 242 -21.68 -13.70 -12.86
CA GLU A 242 -22.38 -12.45 -13.16
C GLU A 242 -21.46 -11.33 -13.69
N ASP A 243 -20.12 -11.44 -13.56
CA ASP A 243 -19.21 -10.40 -14.04
C ASP A 243 -19.06 -10.42 -15.57
N ALA A 244 -19.93 -9.67 -16.24
CA ALA A 244 -19.85 -9.47 -17.69
C ALA A 244 -18.76 -8.50 -18.14
N SER A 245 -18.04 -7.83 -17.22
CA SER A 245 -17.03 -6.83 -17.60
C SER A 245 -15.75 -7.44 -18.17
N THR A 246 -15.53 -8.74 -17.95
CA THR A 246 -14.35 -9.47 -18.41
C THR A 246 -14.74 -10.70 -19.20
N ASN A 247 -14.25 -10.86 -20.43
CA ASN A 247 -14.43 -12.09 -21.20
C ASN A 247 -13.48 -13.19 -20.71
N VAL A 248 -13.82 -13.80 -19.57
CA VAL A 248 -13.00 -14.82 -18.92
C VAL A 248 -12.76 -16.06 -19.80
N PRO A 249 -13.75 -16.58 -20.56
CA PRO A 249 -13.52 -17.72 -21.46
C PRO A 249 -12.43 -17.44 -22.50
N GLU A 250 -12.42 -16.24 -23.11
CA GLU A 250 -11.38 -15.88 -24.09
C GLU A 250 -10.00 -15.73 -23.41
N LEU A 251 -9.93 -15.13 -22.21
CA LEU A 251 -8.68 -15.04 -21.45
C LEU A 251 -8.11 -16.42 -21.12
N ILE A 252 -8.94 -17.36 -20.64
CA ILE A 252 -8.52 -18.74 -20.38
C ILE A 252 -7.97 -19.38 -21.66
N ARG A 253 -8.65 -19.20 -22.79
CA ARG A 253 -8.20 -19.73 -24.09
C ARG A 253 -6.86 -19.14 -24.53
N MET A 254 -6.64 -17.84 -24.32
CA MET A 254 -5.36 -17.19 -24.61
C MET A 254 -4.23 -17.73 -23.72
N ILE A 255 -4.49 -17.90 -22.42
CA ILE A 255 -3.53 -18.44 -21.46
C ILE A 255 -3.20 -19.89 -21.80
N GLU A 256 -4.19 -20.70 -22.16
CA GLU A 256 -4.01 -22.11 -22.56
C GLU A 256 -3.10 -22.24 -23.78
N LYS A 257 -3.35 -21.47 -24.84
CA LYS A 257 -2.47 -21.43 -26.02
C LYS A 257 -1.03 -21.05 -25.65
N LYS A 258 -0.85 -20.06 -24.76
CA LYS A 258 0.47 -19.61 -24.30
C LYS A 258 1.17 -20.72 -23.50
N LYS A 259 0.44 -21.39 -22.61
CA LYS A 259 0.93 -22.53 -21.83
C LYS A 259 1.43 -23.65 -22.75
N ASP A 260 0.63 -24.05 -23.73
CA ASP A 260 0.99 -25.12 -24.67
C ASP A 260 2.24 -24.76 -25.49
N PHE A 261 2.35 -23.50 -25.92
CA PHE A 261 3.55 -22.98 -26.56
C PHE A 261 4.78 -23.10 -25.65
N LEU A 262 4.72 -22.60 -24.41
CA LEU A 262 5.85 -22.66 -23.46
C LEU A 262 6.27 -24.10 -23.15
N GLN A 263 5.30 -25.01 -22.98
CA GLN A 263 5.56 -26.44 -22.80
C GLN A 263 6.26 -27.07 -24.01
N SER A 264 5.91 -26.66 -25.22
CA SER A 264 6.55 -27.17 -26.44
C SER A 264 7.99 -26.69 -26.60
N VAL A 265 8.33 -25.49 -26.09
CA VAL A 265 9.68 -24.92 -26.15
C VAL A 265 10.57 -25.55 -25.08
N SER A 266 10.10 -25.64 -23.82
CA SER A 266 10.86 -26.25 -22.71
C SER A 266 11.25 -27.72 -23.00
N LYS A 267 10.39 -28.48 -23.69
CA LYS A 267 10.69 -29.86 -24.13
C LYS A 267 11.75 -29.97 -25.23
N LYS A 268 12.10 -28.89 -25.93
CA LYS A 268 13.12 -28.89 -26.99
C LYS A 268 14.52 -28.60 -26.43
N ASP A 269 14.62 -27.84 -25.34
CA ASP A 269 15.91 -27.49 -24.71
C ASP A 269 16.48 -28.63 -23.84
N THR A 270 15.77 -29.77 -23.77
CA THR A 270 16.14 -30.96 -22.97
C THR A 270 16.74 -32.11 -23.80
N TRP A 271 17.09 -31.87 -25.08
CA TRP A 271 17.71 -32.85 -25.99
C TRP A 271 19.08 -32.41 -26.50
#